data_AF-A0A7C1D409-F1
#
_entry.id   AF-A0A7C1D409-F1
#
_cell.length_a   1.000
_cell.length_b   1.000
_cell.length_c   1.000
_cell.angle_alpha   90.00
_cell.angle_beta   90.00
_cell.angle_gamma   90.00
#
_symmetry.space_group_name_H-M   'P 1'
#
loop_
_entity.id
_entity.type
_entity.pdbx_description
1 polymer ?
#
loop_
_entity_poly.entity_id
_entity_poly.type
_entity_poly.pdbx_seq_one_letter_code
_entity_poly.pdbx_strand_id
1 'polypeptide(L)'
;MPIVTVEKPLKTVLGDDGADSLIRLLNQVKQDQKEDILLFVEEKFERRLSLEISKVNERLSEGISRVNERLSEEISKVNERLSEEISRVNERLSSEISKVNERITSEVAELSKQMNENDNKLLVQIHKSQANLIKWMFIFWVGQIGAIMAILFAFFNK
;
A
#
# COMPACT_ATOMS: atom_id res chain seq x y z
N MET A 1 16.67 -31.88 63.21
CA MET A 1 15.36 -32.52 63.49
C MET A 1 15.22 -32.66 65.01
N PRO A 2 14.05 -32.36 65.61
CA PRO A 2 13.86 -32.59 67.03
C PRO A 2 13.89 -34.10 67.29
N ILE A 3 14.83 -34.52 68.14
CA ILE A 3 15.00 -35.91 68.58
C ILE A 3 13.84 -36.20 69.53
N VAL A 4 13.03 -37.20 69.20
CA VAL A 4 11.94 -37.62 70.10
C VAL A 4 12.59 -38.34 71.28
N THR A 5 12.51 -37.75 72.46
CA THR A 5 13.01 -38.33 73.70
C THR A 5 11.86 -38.81 74.57
N VAL A 6 12.06 -39.95 75.23
CA VAL A 6 11.09 -40.51 76.16
C VAL A 6 11.26 -39.83 77.51
N GLU A 7 10.15 -39.35 78.09
CA GLU A 7 10.19 -38.72 79.41
C GLU A 7 10.54 -39.73 80.51
N LYS A 8 11.18 -39.26 81.59
CA LYS A 8 11.65 -40.09 82.72
C LYS A 8 10.61 -41.09 83.27
N PRO A 9 9.32 -40.73 83.44
CA PRO A 9 8.31 -41.67 83.93
C PRO A 9 8.06 -42.85 83.00
N LEU A 10 8.08 -42.63 81.68
CA LEU A 10 7.90 -43.68 80.67
C LEU A 10 9.13 -44.59 80.59
N LYS A 11 10.32 -44.01 80.74
CA LYS A 11 11.58 -44.75 80.73
C LYS A 11 11.73 -45.70 81.93
N THR A 12 11.20 -45.33 83.09
CA THR A 12 11.22 -46.20 84.30
C THR A 12 10.28 -47.41 84.18
N VAL A 13 9.20 -47.29 83.42
CA VAL A 13 8.21 -48.36 83.21
C VAL A 13 8.60 -49.29 82.05
N LEU A 14 9.16 -48.74 80.97
CA LEU A 14 9.49 -49.49 79.75
C LEU A 14 10.88 -50.15 79.77
N GLY A 15 11.75 -49.75 80.71
CA GLY A 15 13.18 -50.12 80.67
C GLY A 15 13.95 -49.41 79.55
N ASP A 16 15.28 -49.51 79.56
CA ASP A 16 16.15 -48.88 78.56
C ASP A 16 15.86 -49.40 77.14
N ASP A 17 15.78 -50.72 76.95
CA ASP A 17 15.52 -51.35 75.64
C ASP A 17 14.13 -51.01 75.07
N GLY A 18 13.12 -50.89 75.94
CA GLY A 18 11.76 -50.52 75.56
C GLY A 18 11.65 -49.05 75.16
N ALA A 19 12.34 -48.16 75.89
CA ALA A 19 12.42 -46.74 75.55
C ALA A 19 13.11 -46.52 74.19
N ASP A 20 14.22 -47.21 73.91
CA ASP A 20 14.92 -47.11 72.62
C ASP A 20 14.09 -47.65 71.44
N SER A 21 13.33 -48.72 71.67
CA SER A 21 12.42 -49.27 70.66
C SER A 21 11.24 -48.32 70.37
N LEU A 22 10.70 -47.65 71.40
CA LEU A 22 9.68 -46.61 71.22
C LEU A 22 10.22 -45.39 70.47
N ILE A 23 11.45 -44.95 70.75
CA ILE A 23 12.11 -43.85 70.01
C ILE A 23 12.27 -44.21 68.53
N ARG A 24 12.71 -45.44 68.22
CA ARG A 24 12.84 -45.93 66.85
C ARG A 24 11.48 -45.93 66.13
N LEU A 25 10.43 -46.44 66.76
CA LEU A 25 9.09 -46.46 66.18
C LEU A 25 8.53 -45.04 65.96
N LEU A 26 8.70 -44.14 66.93
CA LEU A 26 8.24 -42.75 66.80
C LEU A 26 9.00 -42.00 65.70
N ASN A 27 10.31 -42.23 65.56
CA ASN A 27 11.09 -41.66 64.47
C ASN A 27 10.69 -42.23 63.11
N GLN A 28 10.39 -43.54 63.02
CA GLN A 28 9.90 -44.18 61.80
C GLN A 28 8.54 -43.60 61.39
N VAL A 29 7.54 -43.62 62.29
CA VAL A 29 6.20 -43.07 62.02
C VAL A 29 6.27 -41.60 61.61
N LYS A 30 7.16 -40.81 62.23
CA LYS A 30 7.35 -39.40 61.87
C LYS A 30 7.95 -39.22 60.47
N GLN A 31 8.87 -40.10 60.06
CA GLN A 31 9.43 -40.08 58.70
C GLN A 31 8.38 -40.51 57.68
N ASP A 32 7.67 -41.61 57.94
CA ASP A 32 6.59 -42.11 57.09
C ASP A 32 5.51 -41.02 56.91
N GLN A 33 5.08 -40.38 57.99
CA GLN A 33 4.14 -39.25 57.92
C GLN A 33 4.67 -38.06 57.09
N LYS A 34 5.96 -37.73 57.21
CA LYS A 34 6.54 -36.64 56.43
C LYS A 34 6.56 -36.98 54.95
N GLU A 35 6.88 -38.23 54.61
CA GLU A 35 6.88 -38.74 53.25
C GLU A 35 5.47 -38.75 52.66
N ASP A 36 4.48 -39.25 53.38
CA ASP A 36 3.07 -39.22 52.97
C ASP A 36 2.57 -37.78 52.73
N ILE A 37 2.91 -36.85 53.63
CA ILE A 37 2.55 -35.43 53.47
C ILE A 37 3.23 -34.84 52.24
N LEU A 38 4.51 -35.17 52.02
CA LEU A 38 5.26 -34.66 50.87
C LEU A 38 4.63 -35.16 49.56
N LEU A 39 4.38 -36.46 49.44
CA LEU A 39 3.74 -37.07 48.27
C LEU A 39 2.36 -36.45 48.01
N PHE A 40 1.55 -36.28 49.06
CA PHE A 40 0.23 -35.63 48.94
C PHE A 40 0.32 -34.18 48.46
N VAL A 41 1.29 -33.41 48.97
CA VAL A 41 1.50 -32.02 48.57
C VAL A 41 2.01 -31.94 47.14
N GLU A 42 2.94 -32.80 46.74
CA GLU A 42 3.47 -32.89 45.38
C GLU A 42 2.34 -33.20 44.39
N GLU A 43 1.55 -34.26 44.62
CA GLU A 43 0.43 -34.63 43.76
C GLU A 43 -0.59 -33.49 43.63
N LYS A 44 -0.95 -32.87 44.76
CA LYS A 44 -1.91 -31.76 44.77
C LYS A 44 -1.35 -30.52 44.05
N PHE A 45 -0.05 -30.25 44.20
CA PHE A 45 0.62 -29.14 43.55
C PHE A 45 0.72 -29.36 42.04
N GLU A 46 1.19 -30.53 41.60
CA GLU A 46 1.27 -30.91 40.19
C GLU A 46 -0.10 -30.85 39.52
N ARG A 47 -1.14 -31.40 40.16
CA ARG A 47 -2.50 -31.33 39.63
C ARG A 47 -2.99 -29.89 39.47
N ARG A 48 -2.75 -29.04 40.48
CA ARG A 48 -3.14 -27.62 40.41
C ARG A 48 -2.37 -26.87 39.33
N LEU A 49 -1.06 -27.12 39.23
CA LEU A 49 -0.20 -26.49 38.25
C LEU A 49 -0.61 -26.89 36.82
N SER A 50 -0.87 -28.17 36.58
CA SER A 50 -1.34 -28.69 35.29
C SER A 50 -2.68 -28.07 34.87
N LEU A 51 -3.63 -27.94 35.81
CA LEU A 51 -4.90 -27.26 35.56
C LEU A 51 -4.72 -25.78 35.23
N GLU A 52 -3.85 -25.08 35.94
CA GLU A 52 -3.65 -23.65 35.71
C GLU A 52 -2.92 -23.38 34.39
N ILE A 53 -1.93 -24.21 34.03
CA ILE A 53 -1.28 -24.18 32.71
C ILE A 53 -2.32 -24.42 31.60
N SER A 54 -3.21 -25.40 31.79
CA SER A 54 -4.25 -25.71 30.81
C SER A 54 -5.19 -24.51 30.59
N LYS A 55 -5.64 -23.86 31.66
CA LYS A 55 -6.48 -22.65 31.58
C LYS A 55 -5.77 -21.48 30.92
N VAL A 56 -4.48 -21.29 31.21
CA VAL A 56 -3.67 -20.23 30.58
C VAL A 56 -3.54 -20.49 29.08
N ASN A 57 -3.27 -21.73 28.68
CA ASN A 57 -3.18 -22.11 27.27
C ASN A 57 -4.51 -21.91 26.52
N GLU A 58 -5.63 -22.29 27.15
CA GLU A 58 -6.98 -22.07 26.59
C GLU A 58 -7.24 -20.57 26.38
N ARG A 59 -7.03 -19.75 27.41
CA ARG A 59 -7.19 -18.29 27.31
C ARG A 59 -6.29 -17.66 26.25
N LEU A 60 -5.05 -18.13 26.14
CA LEU A 60 -4.12 -17.65 25.12
C LEU A 60 -4.58 -18.03 23.72
N SER A 61 -5.03 -19.27 23.53
CA SER A 61 -5.58 -19.75 22.25
C SER A 61 -6.81 -18.94 21.83
N GLU A 62 -7.75 -18.70 22.75
CA GLU A 62 -8.91 -17.83 22.49
C GLU A 62 -8.50 -16.38 22.17
N GLY A 63 -7.48 -15.86 22.86
CA GLY A 63 -6.94 -14.52 22.62
C GLY A 63 -6.37 -14.41 21.21
N ILE A 64 -5.58 -15.38 20.78
CA ILE A 64 -5.00 -15.45 19.43
C ILE A 64 -6.11 -15.53 18.37
N SER A 65 -7.12 -16.39 18.58
CA SER A 65 -8.25 -16.51 17.64
C SER A 65 -9.01 -15.19 17.48
N ARG A 66 -9.30 -14.49 18.58
CA ARG A 66 -9.95 -13.17 18.54
C ARG A 66 -9.11 -12.11 17.82
N VAL A 67 -7.78 -12.12 18.01
CA VAL A 67 -6.89 -11.20 17.30
C VAL A 67 -6.87 -11.50 15.80
N ASN A 68 -6.80 -12.78 15.41
CA ASN A 68 -6.81 -13.19 14.02
C ASN A 68 -8.11 -12.83 13.30
N GLU A 69 -9.26 -13.01 13.96
CA GLU A 69 -10.57 -12.61 13.42
C GLU A 69 -10.62 -11.10 13.19
N ARG A 70 -10.27 -10.30 14.20
CA ARG A 70 -10.22 -8.83 14.08
C ARG A 70 -9.26 -8.37 12.99
N LEU A 71 -8.08 -8.99 12.88
CA LEU A 71 -7.11 -8.65 11.85
C LEU A 71 -7.66 -8.96 10.45
N SER A 72 -8.34 -10.10 10.28
CA SER A 72 -8.95 -10.50 9.02
C SER A 72 -10.05 -9.52 8.59
N GLU A 73 -10.90 -9.08 9.53
CA GLU A 73 -11.92 -8.07 9.28
C GLU A 73 -11.31 -6.72 8.85
N GLU A 74 -10.28 -6.25 9.57
CA GLU A 74 -9.64 -4.97 9.24
C GLU A 74 -8.93 -5.03 7.88
N ILE A 75 -8.27 -6.15 7.55
CA ILE A 75 -7.70 -6.37 6.21
C ILE A 75 -8.80 -6.30 5.14
N SER A 76 -9.96 -6.92 5.37
CA SER A 76 -11.08 -6.88 4.41
C SER A 76 -11.59 -5.45 4.20
N LYS A 77 -11.75 -4.67 5.27
CA LYS A 77 -12.19 -3.27 5.19
C LYS A 77 -11.18 -2.41 4.44
N VAL A 78 -9.89 -2.63 4.65
CA VAL A 78 -8.82 -1.92 3.93
C VAL A 78 -8.86 -2.26 2.44
N ASN A 79 -9.03 -3.53 2.07
CA ASN A 79 -9.11 -3.96 0.68
C ASN A 79 -10.33 -3.37 -0.05
N GLU A 80 -11.49 -3.30 0.62
CA GLU A 80 -12.70 -2.69 0.09
C GLU A 80 -12.48 -1.19 -0.17
N ARG A 81 -11.97 -0.45 0.81
CA ARG A 81 -11.66 0.98 0.67
C ARG A 81 -10.66 1.25 -0.46
N LEU A 82 -9.61 0.44 -0.56
CA LEU A 82 -8.61 0.59 -1.61
C LEU A 82 -9.23 0.35 -3.00
N SER A 83 -10.10 -0.64 -3.12
CA SER A 83 -10.80 -0.94 -4.38
C SER A 83 -11.72 0.21 -4.80
N GLU A 84 -12.44 0.81 -3.85
CA GLU A 84 -13.25 2.00 -4.11
C GLU A 84 -12.40 3.21 -4.54
N GLU A 85 -11.28 3.47 -3.86
CA GLU A 85 -10.38 4.58 -4.21
C GLU A 85 -9.81 4.42 -5.61
N ILE A 86 -9.37 3.20 -5.98
CA ILE A 86 -8.90 2.88 -7.33
C ILE A 86 -10.00 3.17 -8.36
N SER A 87 -11.26 2.75 -8.10
CA SER A 87 -12.38 3.03 -9.02
C SER A 87 -12.60 4.53 -9.21
N ARG A 88 -12.62 5.30 -8.12
CA ARG A 88 -12.79 6.77 -8.17
C ARG A 88 -11.66 7.45 -8.94
N VAL A 89 -10.42 6.99 -8.77
CA VAL A 89 -9.27 7.50 -9.51
C VAL A 89 -9.39 7.19 -11.01
N ASN A 90 -9.80 5.97 -11.37
CA ASN A 90 -10.01 5.58 -12.75
C ASN A 90 -11.11 6.40 -13.44
N GLU A 91 -12.24 6.63 -12.76
CA GLU A 91 -13.33 7.47 -13.28
C GLU A 91 -12.86 8.91 -13.52
N ARG A 92 -12.13 9.50 -12.56
CA ARG A 92 -11.57 10.86 -12.69
C ARG A 92 -10.60 10.93 -13.87
N LEU A 93 -9.70 9.95 -13.98
CA LEU A 93 -8.72 9.92 -15.06
C LEU A 93 -9.40 9.79 -16.43
N SER A 94 -10.41 8.92 -16.54
CA SER A 94 -11.19 8.77 -17.78
C SER A 94 -11.90 10.08 -18.16
N SER A 95 -12.52 10.78 -17.20
CA SER A 95 -13.13 12.09 -17.42
C SER A 95 -12.11 13.13 -17.91
N GLU A 96 -10.94 13.22 -17.27
CA GLU A 96 -9.91 14.20 -17.67
C GLU A 96 -9.33 13.89 -19.05
N ILE A 97 -9.13 12.61 -19.39
CA ILE A 97 -8.72 12.20 -20.75
C ILE A 97 -9.75 12.65 -21.79
N SER A 98 -11.05 12.46 -21.52
CA SER A 98 -12.11 12.90 -22.43
C SER A 98 -12.09 14.42 -22.65
N LYS A 99 -11.95 15.22 -21.59
CA LYS A 99 -11.85 16.69 -21.69
C LYS A 99 -10.62 17.11 -22.50
N VAL A 100 -9.48 16.47 -22.29
CA VAL A 100 -8.25 16.73 -23.04
C VAL A 100 -8.45 16.40 -24.53
N ASN A 101 -9.06 15.25 -24.84
CA ASN A 101 -9.35 14.85 -26.21
C ASN A 101 -10.31 15.83 -26.92
N GLU A 102 -11.36 16.29 -26.24
CA GLU A 102 -12.28 17.31 -26.76
C GLU A 102 -11.54 18.61 -27.07
N ARG A 103 -10.69 19.07 -26.15
CA ARG A 103 -9.89 20.28 -26.33
C ARG A 103 -8.92 20.16 -27.49
N ILE A 104 -8.18 19.05 -27.58
CA ILE A 104 -7.26 18.77 -28.70
C ILE A 104 -8.04 18.78 -30.03
N THR A 105 -9.20 18.12 -30.08
CA THR A 105 -10.03 18.07 -31.29
C THR A 105 -10.47 19.47 -31.72
N SER A 106 -10.88 20.31 -30.76
CA SER A 106 -11.26 21.70 -31.03
C SER A 106 -10.07 22.54 -31.51
N GLU A 107 -8.91 22.43 -30.86
CA GLU A 107 -7.71 23.18 -31.24
C GLU A 107 -7.21 22.78 -32.64
N VAL A 108 -7.25 21.48 -32.98
CA VAL A 108 -6.90 20.98 -34.32
C VAL A 108 -7.86 21.49 -35.40
N ALA A 109 -9.17 21.52 -35.11
CA ALA A 109 -10.15 22.05 -36.05
C ALA A 109 -9.95 23.55 -36.32
N GLU A 110 -9.69 24.33 -35.26
CA GLU A 110 -9.42 25.77 -35.36
C GLU A 110 -8.12 26.05 -36.14
N LEU A 111 -7.04 25.32 -35.85
CA LEU A 111 -5.78 25.42 -36.59
C LEU A 111 -5.97 25.08 -38.08
N SER A 112 -6.74 24.04 -38.39
CA SER A 112 -7.03 23.64 -39.78
C SER A 112 -7.79 24.73 -40.53
N LYS A 113 -8.75 25.39 -39.86
CA LYS A 113 -9.49 26.52 -40.42
C LYS A 113 -8.56 27.71 -40.69
N GLN A 114 -7.73 28.09 -39.71
CA GLN A 114 -6.77 29.19 -39.86
C GLN A 114 -5.76 28.92 -40.98
N MET A 115 -5.30 27.68 -41.13
CA MET A 115 -4.41 27.28 -42.22
C MET A 115 -5.08 27.48 -43.59
N ASN A 116 -6.31 27.00 -43.76
CA ASN A 116 -7.06 27.18 -45.01
C ASN A 116 -7.33 28.66 -45.33
N GLU A 117 -7.65 29.47 -44.32
CA GLU A 117 -7.81 30.92 -44.52
C GLU A 117 -6.51 31.58 -44.97
N ASN A 118 -5.37 31.19 -44.39
CA ASN A 118 -4.06 31.70 -44.77
C ASN A 118 -3.66 31.26 -46.18
N ASP A 119 -3.90 30.00 -46.55
CA ASP A 119 -3.66 29.48 -47.90
C ASP A 119 -4.45 30.28 -48.94
N ASN A 120 -5.74 30.54 -48.69
CA ASN A 120 -6.57 31.35 -49.58
C ASN A 120 -6.05 32.79 -49.70
N LYS A 121 -5.65 33.42 -48.59
CA LYS A 121 -5.04 34.77 -48.62
C LYS A 121 -3.75 34.79 -49.43
N LEU A 122 -2.90 33.77 -49.29
CA LEU A 122 -1.65 33.64 -50.05
C LEU A 122 -1.94 33.48 -51.55
N LEU A 123 -2.89 32.62 -51.93
CA LEU A 123 -3.29 32.44 -53.33
C LEU A 123 -3.78 33.76 -53.96
N VAL A 124 -4.60 34.52 -53.24
CA VAL A 124 -5.08 35.84 -53.70
C VAL A 124 -3.92 36.82 -53.86
N GLN A 125 -2.97 36.85 -52.93
CA GLN A 125 -1.79 37.72 -53.02
C GLN A 125 -0.89 37.34 -54.21
N ILE A 126 -0.71 36.04 -54.47
CA ILE A 126 0.04 35.53 -55.62
C ILE A 126 -0.64 36.00 -56.92
N HIS A 127 -1.95 35.80 -57.07
CA HIS A 127 -2.68 36.26 -58.26
C HIS A 127 -2.61 37.78 -58.45
N LYS A 128 -2.72 38.54 -57.36
CA LYS A 128 -2.59 40.00 -57.40
C LYS A 128 -1.18 40.41 -57.85
N SER A 129 -0.15 39.75 -57.34
CA SER A 129 1.25 39.98 -57.71
C SER A 129 1.48 39.64 -59.18
N GLN A 130 1.01 38.48 -59.65
CA GLN A 130 1.08 38.06 -61.05
C GLN A 130 0.39 39.08 -61.98
N ALA A 131 -0.83 39.51 -61.65
CA ALA A 131 -1.54 40.52 -62.44
C ALA A 131 -0.79 41.87 -62.48
N ASN A 132 -0.20 42.27 -61.35
CA ASN A 132 0.62 43.48 -61.29
C ASN A 132 1.87 43.35 -62.17
N LEU A 133 2.57 42.21 -62.10
CA LEU A 133 3.73 41.92 -62.96
C LEU A 133 3.36 41.96 -64.45
N ILE A 134 2.24 41.35 -64.85
CA ILE A 134 1.76 41.39 -66.24
C ILE A 134 1.47 42.84 -66.69
N LYS A 135 0.84 43.66 -65.84
CA LYS A 135 0.62 45.08 -66.15
C LYS A 135 1.93 45.83 -66.39
N TRP A 136 2.93 45.62 -65.53
CA TRP A 136 4.25 46.23 -65.69
C TRP A 136 4.98 45.74 -66.93
N MET A 137 4.90 44.44 -67.24
CA MET A 137 5.42 43.89 -68.49
C MET A 137 4.77 44.57 -69.70
N PHE A 138 3.45 44.75 -69.70
CA PHE A 138 2.74 45.40 -70.81
C PHE A 138 3.19 46.85 -71.02
N ILE A 139 3.24 47.66 -69.95
CA ILE A 139 3.71 49.06 -70.02
C ILE A 139 5.14 49.12 -70.54
N PHE A 140 6.01 48.23 -70.05
CA PHE A 140 7.39 48.12 -70.52
C PHE A 140 7.45 47.77 -72.01
N TRP A 141 6.72 46.74 -72.45
CA TRP A 141 6.69 46.31 -73.85
C TRP A 141 6.17 47.39 -74.80
N VAL A 142 5.10 48.10 -74.44
CA VAL A 142 4.57 49.22 -75.24
C VAL A 142 5.62 50.33 -75.36
N GLY A 143 6.33 50.65 -74.27
CA GLY A 143 7.43 51.60 -74.30
C GLY A 143 8.58 51.18 -75.21
N GLN A 144 9.01 49.91 -75.14
CA GLN A 144 10.06 49.36 -76.01
C GLN A 144 9.65 49.41 -77.49
N ILE A 145 8.43 49.01 -77.84
CA ILE A 145 7.92 49.06 -79.23
C ILE A 145 7.87 50.51 -79.73
N GLY A 146 7.38 51.44 -78.91
CA GLY A 146 7.34 52.86 -79.26
C GLY A 146 8.74 53.45 -79.53
N ALA A 147 9.73 53.10 -78.70
CA ALA A 147 11.11 53.54 -78.88
C ALA A 147 11.72 52.96 -80.17
N ILE A 148 11.53 51.67 -80.46
CA ILE A 148 12.00 51.04 -81.70
C ILE A 148 11.37 51.70 -82.93
N MET A 149 10.05 51.94 -82.91
CA MET A 149 9.34 52.62 -84.00
C MET A 149 9.86 54.03 -84.24
N ALA A 150 10.14 54.79 -83.18
CA ALA A 150 10.72 56.13 -83.29
C ALA A 150 12.12 56.11 -83.91
N ILE A 151 12.96 55.15 -83.52
CA ILE A 151 14.30 54.95 -84.09
C ILE A 151 14.18 54.59 -85.58
N LEU A 152 13.33 53.62 -85.95
CA LEU A 152 13.13 53.23 -87.35
C LEU A 152 12.66 54.42 -88.21
N PHE A 153 11.68 55.20 -87.73
CA PHE A 153 11.18 56.38 -88.45
C PHE A 153 12.28 57.43 -88.66
N ALA A 154 13.13 57.67 -87.65
CA ALA A 154 14.25 58.60 -87.76
C ALA A 154 15.33 58.13 -88.76
N PHE A 155 15.54 56.81 -88.91
CA PHE A 155 16.48 56.24 -89.88
C PHE A 155 15.91 56.15 -91.30
N PHE A 156 14.61 55.95 -91.50
CA PHE A 156 13.97 55.86 -92.82
C PHE A 156 13.57 57.23 -93.42
N ASN A 157 13.45 58.29 -92.62
CA ASN A 157 13.18 59.66 -93.09
C ASN A 157 14.45 60.47 -93.35
N LYS A 158 15.55 59.80 -93.70
CA LYS A 158 16.82 60.38 -94.12
C LYS A 158 17.18 59.85 -95.50
#